data_AF-A0A6J1WM03-F1
#
_entry.id   AF-A0A6J1WM03-F1
#
_cell.length_a   1.000
_cell.length_b   1.000
_cell.length_c   1.000
_cell.angle_alpha   90.00
_cell.angle_beta   90.00
_cell.angle_gamma   90.00
#
_symmetry.space_group_name_H-M   'P 1'
#
loop_
_entity.id
_entity.type
_entity.pdbx_description
1 polymer ?
#
loop_
_entity_poly.entity_id
_entity_poly.type
_entity_poly.pdbx_seq_one_letter_code
_entity_poly.pdbx_strand_id
1 'polypeptide(L)'
;MGRLCCVVVQEQVGTVLQQPLALGYMVSTAPLGAMPAWWWAGCTHLRDACPAFLKNALHLHTGNVQAADDFTSLTQRRDHNSHPLDSQTTTDVLRYVLEGYNALSWLALDGASDRLSCLPVHVQALMQLYHTAAALG
;
A
#
# COMPACT_ATOMS: atom_id res chain seq x y z
N MET A 1 -5.00 -8.35 14.24
CA MET A 1 -5.05 -8.99 12.91
C MET A 1 -5.73 -8.03 11.94
N GLY A 2 -4.92 -7.26 11.20
CA GLY A 2 -5.41 -6.25 10.26
C GLY A 2 -5.96 -6.92 9.00
N ARG A 3 -7.21 -6.60 8.65
CA ARG A 3 -7.91 -7.13 7.47
C ARG A 3 -7.39 -6.39 6.24
N LEU A 4 -6.44 -6.99 5.54
CA LEU A 4 -6.06 -6.56 4.21
C LEU A 4 -6.97 -7.31 3.22
N CYS A 5 -8.13 -6.75 2.92
CA CYS A 5 -8.77 -6.85 1.61
C CYS A 5 -9.97 -5.93 1.55
N CYS A 6 -10.14 -5.26 0.42
CA CYS A 6 -11.35 -4.55 0.01
C CYS A 6 -12.19 -4.01 1.17
N VAL A 7 -11.61 -3.06 1.90
CA VAL A 7 -12.43 -2.14 2.67
C VAL A 7 -13.10 -1.23 1.63
N VAL A 8 -14.20 -1.70 1.02
CA VAL A 8 -15.37 -0.84 0.99
C VAL A 8 -15.63 -0.61 2.47
N VAL A 9 -15.20 0.55 2.96
CA VAL A 9 -15.53 0.97 4.32
C VAL A 9 -17.04 0.94 4.31
N GLN A 10 -17.64 -0.04 4.96
CA GLN A 10 -19.02 0.10 5.36
C GLN A 10 -18.96 1.26 6.34
N GLU A 11 -19.28 2.46 5.85
CA GLU A 11 -19.26 3.71 6.62
C GLU A 11 -20.12 3.49 7.86
N GLN A 12 -19.47 3.19 8.98
CA GLN A 12 -20.13 3.14 10.26
C GLN A 12 -20.31 4.60 10.68
N VAL A 13 -21.48 5.14 10.38
CA VAL A 13 -21.97 6.44 10.84
C VAL A 13 -21.82 6.48 12.36
N GLY A 14 -20.77 7.12 12.87
CA GLY A 14 -20.54 7.20 14.32
C GLY A 14 -19.13 7.54 14.78
N THR A 15 -18.08 7.32 13.99
CA THR A 15 -16.70 7.72 14.37
C THR A 15 -15.95 8.36 13.21
N VAL A 16 -16.13 9.67 13.04
CA VAL A 16 -15.49 10.52 12.01
C VAL A 16 -13.96 10.65 12.16
N LEU A 17 -13.36 10.02 13.18
CA LEU A 17 -11.99 10.32 13.62
C LEU A 17 -10.84 9.63 12.85
N GLN A 18 -11.11 8.78 11.86
CA GLN A 18 -10.03 8.08 11.12
C GLN A 18 -10.31 7.95 9.61
N GLN A 19 -10.77 9.03 8.97
CA GLN A 19 -10.76 9.06 7.51
C GLN A 19 -9.31 9.06 6.98
N PRO A 20 -9.03 8.35 5.87
CA PRO A 20 -7.71 8.37 5.25
C PRO A 20 -7.33 9.78 4.81
N LEU A 21 -6.07 10.13 5.03
CA LEU A 21 -5.52 11.43 4.64
C LEU A 21 -5.28 11.55 3.13
N ALA A 22 -5.17 10.42 2.44
CA ALA A 22 -5.16 10.32 0.99
C ALA A 22 -5.65 8.93 0.56
N LEU A 23 -6.29 8.85 -0.60
CA LEU A 23 -6.69 7.60 -1.25
C LEU A 23 -6.02 7.51 -2.62
N GLY A 24 -5.56 6.32 -2.98
CA GLY A 24 -4.90 6.04 -4.24
C GLY A 24 -5.25 4.66 -4.76
N TYR A 25 -5.03 4.44 -6.05
CA TYR A 25 -5.29 3.16 -6.71
C TYR A 25 -4.06 2.71 -7.47
N MET A 26 -3.69 1.44 -7.34
CA MET A 26 -2.78 0.78 -8.28
C MET A 26 -3.60 -0.09 -9.21
N VAL A 27 -3.39 0.08 -10.52
CA VAL A 27 -4.04 -0.69 -11.57
C VAL A 27 -2.95 -1.38 -12.38
N SER A 28 -3.03 -2.70 -12.52
CA SER A 28 -2.00 -3.48 -13.21
C SER A 28 -2.60 -4.64 -13.98
N THR A 29 -2.03 -4.94 -15.13
CA THR A 29 -2.34 -6.17 -15.90
C THR A 29 -1.56 -7.39 -15.38
N ALA A 30 -0.55 -7.18 -14.54
CA ALA A 30 0.10 -8.27 -13.82
C ALA A 30 -0.85 -8.79 -12.72
N PRO A 31 -0.89 -10.11 -12.48
CA PRO A 31 -1.81 -10.70 -11.53
C PRO A 31 -1.48 -10.28 -10.08
N LEU A 32 -2.43 -10.43 -9.15
CA LEU A 32 -2.14 -10.23 -7.74
C LEU A 32 -1.23 -11.34 -7.16
N GLY A 33 -1.30 -12.54 -7.75
CA GLY A 33 -0.68 -13.75 -7.20
C GLY A 33 -1.65 -14.55 -6.31
N ALA A 34 -1.15 -15.62 -5.71
CA ALA A 34 -1.95 -16.50 -4.86
C ALA A 34 -2.27 -15.84 -3.50
N MET A 35 -3.32 -15.02 -3.43
CA MET A 35 -3.78 -14.47 -2.16
C MET A 35 -4.59 -15.49 -1.34
N PRO A 36 -4.53 -15.43 0.01
CA PRO A 36 -5.35 -16.26 0.87
C PRO A 36 -6.86 -16.10 0.64
N ALA A 37 -7.67 -17.13 0.90
CA ALA A 37 -9.12 -17.07 0.69
C ALA A 37 -9.81 -15.93 1.48
N TRP A 38 -9.32 -15.65 2.69
CA TRP A 38 -9.85 -14.56 3.53
C TRP A 38 -9.60 -13.18 2.94
N TRP A 39 -8.62 -13.02 2.04
CA TRP A 39 -8.44 -11.80 1.27
C TRP A 39 -9.73 -11.58 0.46
N TRP A 40 -10.09 -12.52 -0.38
CA TRP A 40 -11.23 -12.40 -1.29
C TRP A 40 -12.62 -12.50 -0.64
N ALA A 41 -12.73 -12.62 0.69
CA ALA A 41 -14.00 -12.91 1.37
C ALA A 41 -15.12 -11.90 1.04
N GLY A 42 -14.79 -10.64 0.73
CA GLY A 42 -15.75 -9.61 0.33
C GLY A 42 -15.91 -9.42 -1.19
N CYS A 43 -15.08 -10.08 -2.00
CA CYS A 43 -14.97 -9.82 -3.44
C CYS A 43 -14.40 -11.01 -4.22
N THR A 44 -14.97 -12.21 -4.03
CA THR A 44 -14.50 -13.45 -4.67
C THR A 44 -14.49 -13.37 -6.21
N HIS A 45 -15.42 -12.61 -6.80
CA HIS A 45 -15.51 -12.39 -8.24
C HIS A 45 -14.31 -11.62 -8.82
N LEU A 46 -13.52 -10.93 -7.99
CA LEU A 46 -12.34 -10.18 -8.44
C LEU A 46 -11.04 -10.98 -8.39
N ARG A 47 -11.08 -12.23 -7.90
CA ARG A 47 -9.87 -13.06 -7.72
C ARG A 47 -9.03 -13.19 -8.98
N ASP A 48 -9.69 -13.41 -10.11
CA ASP A 48 -9.06 -13.65 -11.42
C ASP A 48 -9.29 -12.47 -12.39
N ALA A 49 -9.69 -11.30 -11.86
CA ALA A 49 -9.94 -10.13 -12.68
C ALA A 49 -8.64 -9.54 -13.24
N CYS A 50 -8.67 -9.16 -14.52
CA CYS A 50 -7.61 -8.39 -15.18
C CYS A 50 -8.25 -7.18 -15.88
N PRO A 51 -7.79 -5.94 -15.60
CA PRO A 51 -6.67 -5.61 -14.71
C PRO A 51 -7.02 -5.76 -13.23
N ALA A 52 -6.00 -5.97 -12.40
CA ALA A 52 -6.10 -5.96 -10.95
C ALA A 52 -6.24 -4.51 -10.45
N PHE A 53 -7.16 -4.29 -9.51
CA PHE A 53 -7.41 -2.99 -8.87
C PHE A 53 -7.12 -3.06 -7.37
N LEU A 54 -6.14 -2.28 -6.91
CA LEU A 54 -5.75 -2.19 -5.50
C LEU A 54 -6.02 -0.78 -4.97
N LYS A 55 -7.00 -0.65 -4.08
CA LYS A 55 -7.26 0.59 -3.34
C LYS A 55 -6.29 0.69 -2.16
N ASN A 56 -5.56 1.80 -2.09
CA ASN A 56 -4.61 2.10 -1.03
C ASN A 56 -5.06 3.35 -0.29
N ALA A 57 -4.82 3.37 1.02
CA ALA A 57 -5.23 4.44 1.92
C ALA A 57 -4.04 4.85 2.78
N LEU A 58 -3.74 6.15 2.80
CA LEU A 58 -2.72 6.70 3.69
C LEU A 58 -3.37 7.10 5.01
N HIS A 59 -2.93 6.46 6.09
CA HIS A 59 -3.33 6.82 7.46
C HIS A 59 -2.05 7.20 8.22
N LEU A 60 -1.96 8.42 8.74
CA LEU A 60 -0.88 8.79 9.67
C LEU A 60 -1.35 8.49 11.09
N HIS A 61 -0.60 7.66 11.81
CA HIS A 61 -0.80 7.45 13.24
C HIS A 61 0.34 8.14 14.01
N THR A 62 0.27 9.46 14.13
CA THR A 62 1.22 10.25 14.93
C THR A 62 0.53 10.74 16.19
N GLY A 63 0.66 9.98 17.28
CA GLY A 63 0.56 10.58 18.61
C GLY A 63 1.79 11.45 18.84
N ASN A 64 1.65 12.77 18.74
CA ASN A 64 2.57 13.79 19.27
C ASN A 64 3.84 14.22 18.49
N VAL A 65 3.91 14.15 17.15
CA VAL A 65 5.08 14.72 16.42
C VAL A 65 4.94 16.23 16.14
N GLN A 66 3.80 16.87 16.45
CA GLN A 66 3.59 18.29 16.13
C GLN A 66 4.21 19.32 17.10
N ALA A 67 4.92 18.90 18.15
CA ALA A 67 5.41 19.84 19.18
C ALA A 67 6.90 20.24 19.07
N ALA A 68 7.68 19.72 18.11
CA ALA A 68 9.13 19.89 18.09
C ALA A 68 9.72 20.73 16.93
N ASP A 69 8.92 21.14 15.93
CA ASP A 69 9.46 21.61 14.63
C ASP A 69 9.56 23.14 14.42
N ASP A 70 9.31 23.96 15.43
CA ASP A 70 9.46 25.42 15.26
C ASP A 70 10.93 25.88 15.15
N PHE A 71 11.92 25.05 15.52
CA PHE A 71 13.34 25.40 15.45
C PHE A 71 14.07 24.88 14.18
N THR A 72 13.58 23.79 13.57
CA THR A 72 14.17 23.12 12.41
C THR A 72 13.71 23.72 11.07
N SER A 73 12.56 24.39 11.04
CA SER A 73 11.97 24.99 9.85
C SER A 73 12.73 26.21 9.29
N LEU A 74 13.53 26.90 10.12
CA LEU A 74 14.33 28.06 9.68
C LEU A 74 15.64 27.65 8.98
N THR A 75 16.19 26.46 9.26
CA THR A 75 17.42 25.96 8.63
C THR A 75 17.17 25.14 7.37
N GLN A 76 15.99 24.52 7.21
CA GLN A 76 15.68 23.64 6.07
C GLN A 76 15.33 24.37 4.76
N ARG A 77 15.14 25.69 4.78
CA ARG A 77 14.78 26.49 3.58
C ARG A 77 15.89 26.61 2.52
N ARG A 78 17.03 25.93 2.65
CA ARG A 78 18.19 26.09 1.76
C ARG A 78 18.56 24.92 0.86
N ASP A 79 17.87 23.78 0.90
CA ASP A 79 18.26 22.65 0.05
C ASP A 79 17.14 22.25 -0.92
N HIS A 80 17.46 22.37 -2.21
CA HIS A 80 16.69 21.95 -3.38
C HIS A 80 16.64 20.41 -3.51
N ASN A 81 16.44 19.71 -2.40
CA ASN A 81 16.46 18.24 -2.33
C ASN A 81 15.59 17.73 -1.16
N SER A 82 14.36 18.23 -1.05
CA SER A 82 13.39 17.71 -0.07
C SER A 82 12.94 16.31 -0.47
N HIS A 83 12.99 15.37 0.48
CA HIS A 83 12.59 14.00 0.22
C HIS A 83 11.06 13.96 -0.02
N PRO A 84 10.53 13.21 -1.00
CA PRO A 84 9.09 13.22 -1.29
C PRO A 84 8.18 12.79 -0.13
N LEU A 85 8.70 12.02 0.83
CA LEU A 85 7.99 11.67 2.07
C LEU A 85 7.85 12.84 3.05
N ASP A 86 8.64 13.90 2.90
CA ASP A 86 8.58 15.11 3.75
C ASP A 86 7.51 16.11 3.24
N SER A 87 6.80 15.77 2.16
CA SER A 87 5.75 16.64 1.63
C SER A 87 4.60 16.80 2.63
N GLN A 88 4.18 18.04 2.83
CA GLN A 88 2.97 18.36 3.60
C GLN A 88 1.69 17.98 2.85
N THR A 89 1.81 17.70 1.54
CA THR A 89 0.70 17.22 0.71
C THR A 89 0.65 15.69 0.76
N THR A 90 -0.35 15.15 1.46
CA THR A 90 -0.50 13.71 1.73
C THR A 90 -0.66 12.85 0.47
N THR A 91 -1.21 13.42 -0.61
CA THR A 91 -1.30 12.75 -1.91
C THR A 91 0.06 12.61 -2.61
N ASP A 92 1.01 13.52 -2.35
CA ASP A 92 2.38 13.41 -2.88
C ASP A 92 3.15 12.30 -2.18
N VAL A 93 3.02 12.22 -0.85
CA VAL A 93 3.55 11.12 -0.05
C VAL A 93 2.98 9.79 -0.53
N LEU A 94 1.65 9.68 -0.65
CA LEU A 94 1.01 8.43 -1.10
C LEU A 94 1.45 8.05 -2.52
N ARG A 95 1.52 9.02 -3.45
CA ARG A 95 1.97 8.76 -4.82
C ARG A 95 3.39 8.20 -4.84
N TYR A 96 4.32 8.83 -4.12
CA TYR A 96 5.69 8.37 -4.02
C TYR A 96 5.79 6.92 -3.50
N VAL A 97 5.02 6.59 -2.45
CA VAL A 97 4.98 5.22 -1.91
C VAL A 97 4.46 4.22 -2.95
N LEU A 98 3.36 4.55 -3.66
CA LEU A 98 2.78 3.66 -4.66
C LEU A 98 3.68 3.49 -5.90
N GLU A 99 4.40 4.53 -6.31
CA GLU A 99 5.43 4.45 -7.35
C GLU A 99 6.56 3.51 -6.92
N GLY A 100 7.01 3.61 -5.68
CA GLY A 100 7.97 2.69 -5.08
C GLY A 100 7.46 1.24 -5.05
N TYR A 101 6.20 1.02 -4.70
CA TYR A 101 5.60 -0.33 -4.72
C TYR A 101 5.50 -0.89 -6.13
N ASN A 102 5.11 -0.08 -7.12
CA ASN A 102 5.12 -0.49 -8.51
C ASN A 102 6.54 -0.85 -8.97
N ALA A 103 7.57 -0.05 -8.64
CA ALA A 103 8.96 -0.37 -8.95
C ALA A 103 9.42 -1.69 -8.32
N LEU A 104 9.11 -1.90 -7.03
CA LEU A 104 9.43 -3.14 -6.31
C LEU A 104 8.70 -4.37 -6.86
N SER A 105 7.56 -4.20 -7.56
CA SER A 105 6.87 -5.33 -8.21
C SER A 105 7.65 -5.89 -9.40
N TRP A 106 8.50 -5.07 -10.03
CA TRP A 106 9.34 -5.48 -11.16
C TRP A 106 10.58 -6.28 -10.78
N LEU A 107 10.88 -6.42 -9.49
CA LEU A 107 12.02 -7.22 -9.02
C LEU A 107 11.76 -8.74 -9.09
N ALA A 108 10.51 -9.15 -9.29
CA ALA A 108 10.11 -10.55 -9.44
C ALA A 108 9.56 -10.78 -10.85
N LEU A 109 10.38 -11.40 -11.71
CA LEU A 109 10.08 -11.63 -13.12
C LEU A 109 10.00 -13.12 -13.44
N ASP A 110 9.15 -13.48 -14.40
CA ASP A 110 9.10 -14.81 -15.01
C ASP A 110 10.19 -14.96 -16.08
N GLY A 111 10.35 -16.17 -16.62
CA GLY A 111 11.25 -16.47 -17.74
C GLY A 111 10.98 -15.66 -19.02
N ALA A 112 9.78 -15.10 -19.17
CA ALA A 112 9.42 -14.18 -20.24
C ALA A 112 9.76 -12.70 -19.96
N SER A 113 10.43 -12.39 -18.85
CA SER A 113 10.69 -11.02 -18.36
C SER A 113 9.43 -10.22 -17.99
N ASP A 114 8.30 -10.90 -17.82
CA ASP A 114 7.07 -10.32 -17.30
C ASP A 114 7.01 -10.37 -15.77
N ARG A 115 6.33 -9.40 -15.15
CA ARG A 115 6.10 -9.39 -13.71
C ARG A 115 5.31 -10.61 -13.26
N LEU A 116 5.81 -11.29 -12.23
CA LEU A 116 5.07 -12.38 -11.58
C LEU A 116 3.83 -11.89 -10.81
N SER A 117 3.89 -10.68 -10.26
CA SER A 117 2.78 -10.07 -9.53
C SER A 117 2.84 -8.54 -9.59
N CYS A 118 1.70 -7.88 -9.43
CA CYS A 118 1.62 -6.42 -9.26
C CYS A 118 1.96 -5.94 -7.83
N LEU A 119 2.20 -6.86 -6.90
CA LEU A 119 2.56 -6.55 -5.51
C LEU A 119 4.07 -6.28 -5.38
N PRO A 120 4.49 -5.43 -4.44
CA PRO A 120 5.92 -5.27 -4.17
C PRO A 120 6.52 -6.56 -3.60
N VAL A 121 7.80 -6.83 -3.92
CA VAL A 121 8.49 -8.10 -3.61
C VAL A 121 8.38 -8.57 -2.15
N HIS A 122 8.39 -7.67 -1.18
CA HIS A 122 8.29 -8.03 0.23
C HIS A 122 6.89 -8.57 0.60
N VAL A 123 5.82 -8.07 -0.03
CA VAL A 123 4.47 -8.62 0.15
C VAL A 123 4.36 -10.01 -0.47
N GLN A 124 4.98 -10.22 -1.65
CA GLN A 124 5.04 -11.54 -2.28
C GLN A 124 5.75 -12.56 -1.37
N ALA A 125 6.87 -12.18 -0.76
CA ALA A 125 7.59 -13.02 0.20
C ALA A 125 6.75 -13.36 1.44
N LEU A 126 6.00 -12.39 1.99
CA LEU A 126 5.08 -12.65 3.09
C LEU A 126 3.96 -13.63 2.71
N MET A 127 3.45 -13.56 1.48
CA MET A 127 2.45 -14.52 0.99
C MET A 127 3.04 -15.91 0.82
N GLN A 128 4.28 -16.03 0.34
CA GLN A 128 4.98 -17.30 0.28
C GLN A 128 5.15 -17.92 1.67
N LEU A 129 5.61 -17.13 2.65
CA LEU A 129 5.74 -17.57 4.05
C LEU A 129 4.40 -17.99 4.66
N TYR A 130 3.32 -17.26 4.35
CA TYR A 130 1.98 -17.64 4.78
C TYR A 130 1.59 -19.03 4.25
N HIS A 131 1.80 -19.28 2.95
CA HIS A 131 1.43 -20.56 2.34
C HIS A 131 2.29 -21.71 2.82
N THR A 132 3.59 -21.50 3.02
CA THR A 132 4.47 -22.52 3.58
C THR A 132 4.08 -22.87 5.01
N ALA A 133 3.77 -21.86 5.84
CA ALA A 133 3.29 -22.09 7.21
C ALA A 133 1.94 -22.82 7.23
N ALA A 134 1.01 -22.45 6.36
CA ALA A 134 -0.29 -23.10 6.25
C ALA A 134 -0.22 -24.55 5.74
N ALA A 135 0.81 -24.90 4.96
CA ALA A 135 1.02 -26.28 4.49
C ALA A 135 1.66 -27.20 5.54
N LEU A 136 2.24 -26.63 6.60
CA LEU A 136 2.92 -27.35 7.68
C LEU A 136 2.02 -27.60 8.92
N GLY A 137 0.88 -26.92 9.01
CA GLY A 137 -0.10 -27.06 10.10
C GLY A 137 -1.29 -27.92 9.69
#